data_AF-A0AAV1KK03-F1
#
_entry.id   AF-A0AAV1KK03-F1
#
_cell.length_a   1.000
_cell.length_b   1.000
_cell.length_c   1.000
_cell.angle_alpha   90.00
_cell.angle_beta   90.00
_cell.angle_gamma   90.00
#
_symmetry.space_group_name_H-M   'P 1'
#
loop_
_entity.id
_entity.type
_entity.pdbx_description
1 polymer ?
#
loop_
_entity_poly.entity_id
_entity_poly.type
_entity_poly.pdbx_seq_one_letter_code
_entity_poly.pdbx_strand_id
1 'polypeptide(L)'
;MDQTNIDFTLPPAPRGLCFDRNDFVKTNFSVDNFLIDHQNVASLETMRDDLGVYLKVLRLTMIELINKDYANFVNLCATLIGFDKAIVKIQVPLEHLNEEVLSVKQCLECNERIIYLA
;
A
#
# COMPACT_ATOMS: atom_id res chain seq x y z
N MET A 1 -17.01 -10.12 2.49
CA MET A 1 -16.17 -10.68 1.40
C MET A 1 -15.86 -9.51 0.48
N ASP A 2 -14.85 -8.71 0.82
CA ASP A 2 -14.41 -7.63 -0.06
C ASP A 2 -13.39 -8.23 -1.03
N GLN A 3 -13.87 -8.58 -2.22
CA GLN A 3 -12.99 -8.78 -3.35
C GLN A 3 -12.46 -7.40 -3.73
N THR A 4 -11.28 -7.04 -3.22
CA THR A 4 -10.47 -5.98 -3.82
C THR A 4 -10.09 -6.44 -5.22
N ASN A 5 -10.97 -6.16 -6.19
CA ASN A 5 -10.62 -6.16 -7.59
C ASN A 5 -9.58 -5.05 -7.74
N ILE A 6 -8.31 -5.41 -7.61
CA ILE A 6 -7.23 -4.59 -8.13
C ILE A 6 -7.45 -4.69 -9.64
N ASP A 7 -8.18 -3.74 -10.21
CA ASP A 7 -8.28 -3.57 -11.65
C ASP A 7 -6.86 -3.36 -12.14
N PHE A 8 -6.20 -4.46 -12.51
CA PHE A 8 -4.91 -4.43 -13.17
C PHE A 8 -5.14 -3.81 -14.54
N THR A 9 -5.07 -2.50 -14.56
CA THR A 9 -5.11 -1.74 -15.78
C THR A 9 -3.71 -1.81 -16.34
N LEU A 10 -3.58 -2.37 -17.55
CA LEU A 10 -2.31 -2.33 -18.24
C LEU A 10 -1.77 -0.87 -18.26
N PRO A 11 -0.46 -0.66 -18.45
CA PRO A 11 0.12 0.66 -18.73
C PRO A 11 -0.20 1.17 -20.14
N PRO A 12 -0.52 2.46 -20.35
CA PRO A 12 -0.89 2.97 -21.66
C PRO A 12 0.24 2.72 -22.67
N ALA A 13 -0.11 2.20 -23.84
CA ALA A 13 0.84 2.03 -24.92
C ALA A 13 1.15 3.38 -25.59
N PRO A 14 2.40 3.60 -26.03
CA PRO A 14 2.73 4.70 -26.94
C PRO A 14 1.84 4.68 -28.19
N ARG A 15 1.57 5.85 -28.76
CA ARG A 15 0.76 5.95 -29.98
C ARG A 15 1.53 5.37 -31.17
N GLY A 16 0.81 4.71 -32.08
CA GLY A 16 1.36 4.23 -33.34
C GLY A 16 2.00 2.85 -33.31
N LEU A 17 1.85 2.10 -32.22
CA LEU A 17 2.20 0.68 -32.24
C LEU A 17 1.30 -0.07 -33.22
N CYS A 18 1.85 -1.11 -33.85
CA CYS A 18 1.13 -1.93 -34.81
C CYS A 18 0.11 -2.90 -34.19
N PHE A 19 -0.17 -2.84 -32.88
CA PHE A 19 -1.07 -3.75 -32.18
C PHE A 19 -1.88 -3.04 -31.08
N ASP A 20 -3.01 -3.65 -30.69
CA ASP A 20 -3.72 -3.25 -29.47
C ASP A 20 -3.15 -4.02 -28.26
N ARG A 21 -2.66 -3.27 -27.28
CA ARG A 21 -2.25 -3.81 -25.97
C ARG A 21 -3.29 -4.68 -25.28
N ASN A 22 -4.58 -4.44 -25.54
CA ASN A 22 -5.66 -5.21 -24.94
C ASN A 22 -5.71 -6.64 -25.49
N ASP A 23 -5.05 -6.92 -26.62
CA ASP A 23 -4.94 -8.27 -27.16
C ASP A 23 -4.23 -9.21 -26.18
N PHE A 24 -3.24 -8.72 -25.43
CA PHE A 24 -2.46 -9.52 -24.48
C PHE A 24 -3.21 -9.94 -23.22
N VAL A 25 -4.36 -9.32 -22.92
CA VAL A 25 -5.19 -9.66 -21.75
C VAL A 25 -6.44 -10.46 -22.11
N LYS A 26 -6.62 -10.78 -23.40
CA LYS A 26 -7.68 -11.68 -23.86
C LYS A 26 -7.45 -13.07 -23.28
N THR A 27 -8.50 -13.67 -22.73
CA THR A 27 -8.45 -15.02 -22.12
C THR A 27 -8.06 -16.12 -23.10
N ASN A 28 -8.26 -15.88 -24.40
CA ASN A 28 -7.96 -16.77 -25.50
C ASN A 28 -6.81 -16.26 -26.38
N PHE A 29 -5.87 -15.50 -25.81
CA PHE A 29 -4.71 -15.02 -26.55
C PHE A 29 -3.94 -16.17 -27.21
N SER A 30 -3.70 -16.04 -28.51
CA SER A 30 -2.88 -16.95 -29.31
C SER A 30 -1.90 -16.12 -30.11
N VAL A 31 -0.61 -16.47 -30.01
CA VAL A 31 0.46 -15.79 -30.76
C VAL A 31 0.22 -15.93 -32.25
N ASP A 32 -0.20 -17.11 -32.71
CA ASP A 32 -0.45 -17.34 -34.13
C ASP A 32 -1.59 -16.46 -34.65
N ASN A 33 -2.71 -16.39 -33.92
CA ASN A 33 -3.83 -15.52 -34.28
C ASN A 33 -3.42 -14.05 -34.25
N PHE A 34 -2.66 -13.64 -33.22
CA PHE A 34 -2.16 -12.28 -33.09
C PHE A 34 -1.26 -11.88 -34.27
N LEU A 35 -0.38 -12.77 -34.72
CA LEU A 35 0.48 -12.52 -35.88
C LEU A 35 -0.34 -12.46 -37.19
N ILE A 36 -1.32 -13.34 -37.36
CA ILE A 36 -2.21 -13.37 -38.53
C ILE A 36 -3.04 -12.07 -38.59
N ASP A 37 -3.60 -11.62 -37.47
CA ASP A 37 -4.45 -10.43 -37.40
C ASP A 37 -3.69 -9.15 -37.78
N HIS A 38 -2.37 -9.12 -37.56
CA HIS A 38 -1.51 -7.96 -37.79
C HIS A 38 -0.56 -8.11 -38.99
N GLN A 39 -0.60 -9.23 -39.73
CA GLN A 39 0.34 -9.53 -40.83
C GLN A 39 0.31 -8.49 -41.97
N ASN A 40 -0.83 -7.83 -42.17
CA ASN A 40 -1.03 -6.82 -43.22
C ASN A 40 -0.80 -5.38 -42.70
N VAL A 41 -0.59 -5.22 -41.39
CA VAL A 41 -0.45 -3.91 -40.73
C VAL A 41 1.02 -3.52 -40.62
N ALA A 42 1.90 -4.48 -40.34
CA ALA A 42 3.32 -4.22 -40.11
C ALA A 42 4.20 -5.42 -40.51
N SER A 43 5.46 -5.15 -40.80
CA SER A 43 6.46 -6.22 -40.96
C SER A 43 6.77 -6.87 -39.59
N LEU A 44 7.29 -8.10 -39.61
CA LEU A 44 7.76 -8.75 -38.39
C LEU A 44 8.85 -7.93 -37.67
N GLU A 45 9.65 -7.18 -38.41
CA GLU A 45 10.67 -6.31 -37.85
C GLU A 45 10.05 -5.14 -37.07
N THR A 46 9.09 -4.44 -37.69
CA THR A 46 8.35 -3.36 -37.03
C THR A 46 7.60 -3.88 -35.80
N MET A 47 6.95 -5.03 -35.90
CA MET A 47 6.26 -5.63 -34.77
C MET A 47 7.21 -5.97 -33.62
N ARG A 48 8.38 -6.57 -33.92
CA ARG A 48 9.41 -6.84 -32.91
C ARG A 48 9.83 -5.56 -32.19
N ASP A 49 10.06 -4.48 -32.94
CA ASP A 49 10.51 -3.21 -32.39
C ASP A 49 9.42 -2.57 -31.52
N ASP A 50 8.16 -2.58 -31.98
CA ASP A 50 6.99 -2.09 -31.24
C ASP A 50 6.74 -2.88 -29.95
N LEU A 51 6.89 -4.22 -30.00
CA LEU A 51 6.84 -5.07 -28.81
C LEU A 51 7.96 -4.73 -27.83
N GLY A 52 9.17 -4.46 -28.33
CA GLY A 52 10.30 -4.01 -27.53
C GLY A 52 10.06 -2.66 -26.86
N VAL A 53 9.43 -1.72 -27.57
CA VAL A 53 9.01 -0.42 -27.02
C VAL A 53 8.00 -0.62 -25.91
N TYR A 54 6.93 -1.39 -26.15
CA TYR A 54 5.90 -1.61 -25.13
C TYR A 54 6.43 -2.38 -23.91
N LEU A 55 7.32 -3.36 -24.10
CA LEU A 55 7.98 -4.07 -23.01
C LEU A 55 8.77 -3.12 -22.08
N LYS A 56 9.44 -2.11 -22.63
CA LYS A 56 10.13 -1.09 -21.82
C LYS A 56 9.14 -0.29 -20.98
N VAL A 57 7.99 0.10 -21.54
CA VAL A 57 6.91 0.81 -20.83
C VAL A 57 6.35 -0.05 -19.69
N LEU A 58 6.09 -1.33 -19.94
CA LEU A 58 5.62 -2.27 -18.92
C LEU A 58 6.61 -2.38 -17.76
N ARG A 59 7.91 -2.52 -18.05
CA ARG A 59 8.97 -2.60 -17.03
C ARG A 59 9.05 -1.31 -16.19
N LEU A 60 8.99 -0.15 -16.83
CA LEU A 60 9.04 1.13 -16.13
C LEU A 60 7.83 1.29 -15.19
N THR A 61 6.63 1.02 -15.70
CA THR A 61 5.40 1.15 -14.91
C THR A 61 5.37 0.17 -13.74
N MET A 62 5.91 -1.04 -13.92
CA MET A 62 6.05 -2.01 -12.83
C MET A 62 6.92 -1.45 -11.69
N ILE A 63 8.04 -0.81 -12.03
CA ILE A 63 8.91 -0.16 -11.04
C ILE A 63 8.17 1.00 -10.34
N GLU A 64 7.43 1.80 -11.09
CA GLU A 64 6.63 2.90 -10.53
C GLU A 64 5.53 2.41 -9.58
N LEU A 65 4.85 1.31 -9.92
CA LEU A 65 3.85 0.69 -9.04
C LEU A 65 4.50 0.22 -7.72
N ILE A 66 5.65 -0.46 -7.79
CA ILE A 66 6.39 -0.88 -6.61
C ILE A 66 6.81 0.33 -5.76
N ASN A 67 7.32 1.39 -6.40
CA ASN A 67 7.72 2.61 -5.70
C ASN A 67 6.54 3.33 -5.05
N LYS A 68 5.38 3.36 -5.71
CA LYS A 68 4.13 3.90 -5.17
C LYS A 68 3.69 3.11 -3.94
N ASP A 69 3.70 1.79 -4.02
CA ASP A 69 3.33 0.92 -2.90
C ASP A 69 4.31 1.06 -1.74
N TYR A 70 5.61 1.19 -2.04
CA TYR A 70 6.64 1.47 -1.04
C TYR A 70 6.40 2.80 -0.33
N ALA A 71 6.08 3.88 -1.07
CA ALA A 71 5.77 5.18 -0.49
C ALA A 71 4.54 5.11 0.43
N ASN A 72 3.48 4.41 0.00
CA ASN A 72 2.29 4.18 0.82
C ASN A 72 2.63 3.43 2.12
N PHE A 73 3.46 2.38 2.03
CA PHE A 73 3.91 1.61 3.17
C PHE A 73 4.70 2.48 4.16
N VAL A 74 5.65 3.28 3.67
CA VAL A 74 6.44 4.20 4.52
C VAL A 74 5.54 5.23 5.21
N ASN A 75 4.57 5.81 4.50
CA ASN A 75 3.60 6.75 5.07
C ASN A 75 2.74 6.10 6.17
N LEU A 76 2.32 4.85 5.95
CA LEU A 76 1.57 4.09 6.95
C LEU A 76 2.44 3.84 8.20
N CYS A 77 3.69 3.40 8.02
CA CYS A 77 4.64 3.22 9.12
C CYS A 77 4.85 4.51 9.92
N ALA A 78 5.04 5.64 9.24
CA ALA A 78 5.19 6.95 9.90
C ALA A 78 3.94 7.33 10.71
N THR A 79 2.75 7.05 10.16
CA THR A 79 1.47 7.28 10.86
C THR A 79 1.34 6.43 12.12
N LEU A 80 1.67 5.13 12.04
CA LEU A 80 1.64 4.22 13.18
C LEU A 80 2.62 4.63 14.29
N ILE A 81 3.84 5.03 13.92
CA ILE A 81 4.82 5.60 14.86
C ILE A 81 4.26 6.89 15.51
N GLY A 82 3.54 7.70 14.73
CA GLY A 82 2.83 8.88 15.25
C GLY A 82 1.79 8.52 16.31
N PHE A 83 1.01 7.46 16.09
CA PHE A 83 0.05 6.97 17.06
C PHE A 83 0.70 6.40 18.32
N ASP A 84 1.77 5.63 18.19
CA ASP A 84 2.54 5.11 19.33
C ASP A 84 3.00 6.26 20.26
N LYS A 85 3.55 7.33 19.67
CA LYS A 85 3.93 8.55 20.41
C LYS A 85 2.73 9.21 21.09
N ALA A 86 1.56 9.23 20.44
CA ALA A 86 0.35 9.79 21.02
C ALA A 86 -0.17 8.96 22.20
N ILE A 87 -0.11 7.63 22.10
CA ILE A 87 -0.45 6.70 23.18
C ILE A 87 0.46 6.95 24.38
N VAL A 88 1.78 7.00 24.19
CA VAL A 88 2.74 7.26 25.27
C VAL A 88 2.46 8.61 25.96
N LYS A 89 2.12 9.64 25.19
CA LYS A 89 1.75 10.96 25.74
C LYS A 89 0.50 10.94 26.62
N ILE A 90 -0.42 10.01 26.40
CA ILE A 90 -1.63 9.84 27.23
C ILE A 90 -1.34 8.91 28.41
N GLN A 91 -0.57 7.84 28.18
CA GLN A 91 -0.24 6.84 29.18
C GLN A 91 0.50 7.46 30.38
N VAL A 92 1.53 8.28 30.14
CA VAL A 92 2.35 8.85 31.22
C VAL A 92 1.53 9.71 32.20
N PRO A 93 0.71 10.68 31.75
CA PRO A 93 -0.18 11.42 32.66
C PRO A 93 -1.18 10.53 33.42
N LEU A 94 -1.69 9.46 32.79
CA LEU A 94 -2.61 8.53 33.45
C LEU A 94 -1.92 7.71 34.54
N GLU A 95 -0.67 7.29 34.32
CA GLU A 95 0.14 6.61 35.34
C GLU A 95 0.37 7.54 36.55
N HIS A 96 0.78 8.79 36.31
CA HIS A 96 0.93 9.78 37.38
C HIS A 96 -0.37 10.02 38.15
N LEU A 97 -1.49 10.19 37.44
CA LEU A 97 -2.80 10.37 38.08
C LEU A 97 -3.17 9.16 38.96
N ASN A 98 -2.87 7.95 38.49
CA ASN A 98 -3.12 6.74 39.26
C ASN A 98 -2.28 6.68 40.54
N GLU A 99 -1.00 7.07 40.48
CA GLU A 99 -0.12 7.18 41.64
C GLU A 99 -0.63 8.21 42.67
N GLU A 100 -1.08 9.38 42.20
CA GLU A 100 -1.66 10.42 43.07
C GLU A 100 -2.92 9.92 43.79
N VAL A 101 -3.83 9.24 43.06
CA VAL A 101 -5.04 8.64 43.64
C VAL A 101 -4.68 7.58 44.69
N LEU A 102 -3.67 6.74 44.40
CA LEU A 102 -3.21 5.72 45.34
C LEU A 102 -2.64 6.34 46.62
N SER A 103 -1.86 7.41 46.48
CA SER A 103 -1.28 8.16 47.60
C SER A 103 -2.35 8.76 48.50
N VAL A 104 -3.37 9.41 47.91
CA VAL A 104 -4.51 9.96 48.65
C VAL A 104 -5.25 8.84 49.39
N LYS A 105 -5.51 7.71 48.72
CA LYS A 105 -6.16 6.55 49.35
C LYS A 105 -5.37 6.04 50.56
N GLN A 106 -4.05 5.88 50.44
CA GLN A 106 -3.19 5.48 51.57
C GLN A 106 -3.23 6.48 52.72
N CYS A 107 -3.22 7.78 52.42
CA CYS A 107 -3.31 8.83 53.44
C CYS A 107 -4.64 8.77 54.20
N LEU A 108 -5.75 8.52 53.50
CA LEU A 108 -7.07 8.32 54.12
C LEU A 108 -7.11 7.08 55.01
N GLU A 109 -6.58 5.94 54.55
CA GLU A 109 -6.49 4.70 55.33
C GLU A 109 -5.61 4.87 56.59
N CYS A 110 -4.50 5.60 56.48
CA CYS A 110 -3.65 5.96 57.62
C CYS A 110 -4.38 6.84 58.65
N ASN A 111 -5.12 7.85 58.19
CA ASN A 111 -5.88 8.72 59.08
C ASN A 111 -6.99 7.96 59.83
N GLU A 112 -7.67 7.04 59.17
CA GLU A 112 -8.68 6.19 59.82
C GLU A 112 -8.05 5.37 60.96
N ARG A 113 -6.86 4.78 60.75
CA ARG A 113 -6.14 4.03 61.80
C ARG A 113 -5.71 4.89 62.99
N ILE A 114 -5.40 6.16 62.80
CA ILE A 114 -5.03 7.07 63.89
C ILE A 114 -6.23 7.35 64.79
N ILE A 115 -7.43 7.52 64.23
CA ILE A 115 -8.66 7.74 65.01
C ILE A 115 -9.00 6.53 65.89
N TYR A 116 -8.76 5.30 65.42
CA TYR A 116 -9.00 4.09 66.22
C TYR A 116 -7.92 3.78 67.27
N LEU A 117 -6.80 4.51 67.28
CA LEU A 117 -5.70 4.35 68.24
C LEU A 117 -5.63 5.48 69.30
N ALA A 118 -6.46 6.52 69.17
CA ALA A 118 -6.59 7.64 70.11
C ALA A 118 -7.85 7.49 70.97
#